data_AF-A0A1G1V8R0-F1
#
_entry.id   AF-A0A1G1V8R0-F1
#
_cell.length_a   1.000
_cell.length_b   1.000
_cell.length_c   1.000
_cell.angle_alpha   90.00
_cell.angle_beta   90.00
_cell.angle_gamma   90.00
#
_symmetry.space_group_name_H-M   'P 1'
#
loop_
_entity.id
_entity.type
_entity.pdbx_description
1 polymer ?
#
loop_
_entity_poly.entity_id
_entity_poly.type
_entity_poly.pdbx_seq_one_letter_code
_entity_poly.pdbx_strand_id
1 'polypeptide(L)' 'MAIRPVKFLNRASWKSYSRAFVSGAVIAVLLAGLGYFGTDIWLASTQWLLVAAVLAAFGVYSKLES' A
#
# COMPACT_ATOMS: atom_id res chain seq x y z
N MET A 1 -23.61 -18.64 -26.26
CA MET A 1 -22.43 -17.89 -25.76
C MET A 1 -22.83 -17.24 -24.44
N ALA A 2 -22.34 -17.75 -23.29
CA ALA A 2 -22.72 -17.23 -21.97
C ALA A 2 -21.77 -16.09 -21.56
N ILE A 3 -22.33 -14.90 -21.36
CA ILE A 3 -21.60 -13.71 -20.91
C ILE A 3 -21.36 -13.89 -19.41
N ARG A 4 -20.11 -14.08 -18.97
CA ARG A 4 -19.81 -14.18 -17.53
C ARG A 4 -20.01 -12.79 -16.90
N PRO A 5 -20.80 -12.66 -15.81
CA PRO A 5 -20.92 -11.39 -15.13
C PRO A 5 -19.57 -11.02 -14.53
N VAL A 6 -19.06 -9.86 -14.94
CA VAL A 6 -17.85 -9.27 -14.35
C VAL A 6 -18.20 -8.91 -12.91
N LYS A 7 -17.63 -9.64 -11.94
CA LYS A 7 -17.84 -9.38 -10.51
C LYS A 7 -17.15 -8.05 -10.18
N PHE A 8 -17.93 -6.98 -10.09
CA PHE A 8 -17.47 -5.70 -9.58
C PHE A 8 -17.02 -5.86 -8.11
N LEU A 9 -15.95 -5.18 -7.71
CA LEU A 9 -15.40 -5.24 -6.34
C LEU A 9 -16.47 -4.84 -5.30
N ASN A 10 -16.71 -5.70 -4.31
CA ASN A 10 -17.69 -5.47 -3.24
C ASN A 10 -17.14 -4.46 -2.20
N ARG A 11 -17.97 -3.59 -1.61
CA ARG A 11 -17.61 -2.66 -0.50
C ARG A 11 -16.82 -3.33 0.62
N ALA A 12 -17.16 -4.58 0.97
CA ALA A 12 -16.43 -5.37 1.96
C ALA A 12 -14.95 -5.61 1.58
N SER A 13 -14.65 -5.74 0.29
CA SER A 13 -13.28 -5.90 -0.21
C SER A 13 -12.47 -4.60 -0.09
N TRP A 14 -13.10 -3.44 -0.30
CA TRP A 14 -12.45 -2.13 -0.17
C TRP A 14 -11.91 -1.86 1.24
N LYS A 15 -12.62 -2.29 2.29
CA LYS A 15 -12.12 -2.21 3.67
C LYS A 15 -10.88 -3.06 3.90
N SER A 16 -10.86 -4.26 3.32
CA SER A 16 -9.71 -5.18 3.40
C SER A 16 -8.50 -4.62 2.67
N TYR A 17 -8.71 -4.06 1.47
CA TYR A 17 -7.64 -3.41 0.70
C TYR A 17 -7.08 -2.19 1.42
N SER A 18 -7.94 -1.32 1.97
CA SER A 18 -7.49 -0.17 2.76
C SER A 18 -6.60 -0.59 3.93
N ARG A 19 -7.00 -1.62 4.68
CA ARG A 19 -6.21 -2.12 5.81
C ARG A 19 -4.87 -2.70 5.36
N ALA A 20 -4.85 -3.46 4.26
CA ALA A 20 -3.62 -4.00 3.69
C ALA A 20 -2.67 -2.87 3.24
N PHE A 21 -3.17 -1.88 2.50
CA PHE A 21 -2.38 -0.75 2.03
C PHE A 21 -1.79 0.09 3.17
N VAL A 22 -2.60 0.40 4.20
CA VAL A 22 -2.11 1.13 5.38
C VAL A 22 -1.07 0.32 6.15
N SER A 23 -1.29 -0.98 6.36
CA SER A 23 -0.28 -1.83 7.03
C SER A 23 1.01 -1.94 6.23
N GLY A 24 0.92 -2.03 4.90
CA GLY A 24 2.08 -2.04 4.01
C GLY A 24 2.85 -0.73 4.05
N ALA A 25 2.15 0.41 4.10
CA ALA A 25 2.77 1.72 4.25
C ALA A 25 3.58 1.83 5.56
N VAL A 26 3.03 1.34 6.68
CA VAL A 26 3.73 1.31 7.97
C VAL A 26 5.00 0.47 7.89
N ILE A 27 4.91 -0.73 7.31
CA ILE A 27 6.08 -1.61 7.13
C ILE A 27 7.14 -0.94 6.26
N ALA A 28 6.73 -0.28 5.17
CA ALA A 28 7.64 0.46 4.29
C ALA A 28 8.34 1.61 5.02
N VAL A 29 7.65 2.34 5.91
CA VAL A 29 8.30 3.36 6.77
C VAL A 29 9.34 2.74 7.70
N LEU A 30 9.05 1.58 8.30
CA LEU A 30 10.01 0.87 9.14
C LEU A 30 11.23 0.40 8.33
N LEU A 31 11.02 -0.12 7.13
CA LEU A 31 12.10 -0.51 6.22
C LEU A 31 12.91 0.69 5.73
N ALA A 32 12.30 1.87 5.58
CA ALA A 32 13.04 3.11 5.34
C ALA A 32 13.92 3.48 6.54
N GLY A 33 13.40 3.32 7.76
CA GLY A 33 14.16 3.53 8.99
C GLY A 33 15.33 2.54 9.14
N LEU A 34 15.13 1.26 8.84
CA LEU A 34 16.21 0.27 8.80
C LEU A 34 17.21 0.55 7.68
N GLY A 35 16.69 0.99 6.54
CA GLY A 35 17.44 1.41 5.38
C GLY A 35 18.41 2.54 5.68
N TYR A 36 18.24 3.30 6.77
CA TYR A 36 19.12 4.39 7.23
C TYR A 36 20.43 3.91 7.89
N PHE A 37 20.52 2.66 8.35
CA PHE A 37 21.66 2.18 9.16
C PHE A 37 22.74 1.36 8.41
N GLY A 38 22.55 1.05 7.12
CA GLY A 38 23.50 0.29 6.30
C GLY A 38 24.74 1.06 5.79
N THR A 39 25.39 0.59 4.74
CA THR A 39 26.51 1.32 4.07
C THR A 39 26.11 1.92 2.73
N ASP A 40 25.13 1.31 2.03
CA ASP A 40 24.56 1.77 0.75
C ASP A 40 23.08 2.23 0.90
N ILE A 41 22.85 3.00 1.96
CA ILE A 41 21.54 3.42 2.53
C ILE A 41 20.71 4.35 1.65
N TRP A 42 21.39 5.23 0.92
CA TRP A 42 20.78 6.48 0.44
C TRP A 42 19.59 6.22 -0.49
N LEU A 43 19.74 5.27 -1.42
CA LEU A 43 18.65 4.87 -2.31
C LEU A 43 17.62 3.99 -1.60
N ALA A 44 18.03 3.11 -0.69
CA ALA A 44 17.10 2.20 -0.02
C ALA A 44 16.07 2.95 0.83
N SER A 45 16.51 3.92 1.64
CA SER A 45 15.60 4.68 2.52
C SER A 45 14.58 5.51 1.74
N THR A 46 15.04 6.14 0.65
CA THR A 46 14.18 6.98 -0.20
C THR A 46 13.21 6.14 -1.05
N GLN A 47 13.63 4.95 -1.50
CA GLN A 47 12.76 3.99 -2.18
C GLN A 47 11.63 3.49 -1.28
N TRP A 48 11.95 3.10 -0.04
CA TRP A 48 10.93 2.64 0.90
C TRP A 48 9.96 3.76 1.30
N LEU A 49 10.41 5.01 1.39
CA LEU A 49 9.52 6.16 1.61
C LEU A 49 8.58 6.41 0.42
N LEU A 50 9.05 6.27 -0.82
CA LEU A 50 8.21 6.36 -2.02
C LEU A 50 7.13 5.28 -2.02
N VAL A 51 7.50 4.04 -1.72
CA VAL A 51 6.56 2.92 -1.60
C VAL A 51 5.53 3.19 -0.49
N ALA A 52 5.98 3.68 0.66
CA ALA A 52 5.11 4.05 1.77
C ALA A 52 4.11 5.14 1.37
N ALA A 53 4.55 6.18 0.66
CA ALA A 53 3.70 7.27 0.21
C ALA A 53 2.60 6.80 -0.75
N VAL A 54 2.95 5.94 -1.72
CA VAL A 54 1.99 5.37 -2.67
C VAL A 54 0.99 4.47 -1.94
N LEU A 55 1.45 3.56 -1.08
CA LEU A 55 0.59 2.69 -0.30
C LEU A 55 -0.35 3.49 0.63
N ALA A 56 0.16 4.55 1.27
CA ALA A 56 -0.66 5.42 2.10
C ALA A 56 -1.74 6.14 1.28
N ALA A 57 -1.40 6.68 0.11
CA ALA A 57 -2.35 7.34 -0.78
C ALA A 57 -3.46 6.39 -1.23
N PHE A 58 -3.12 5.19 -1.70
CA PHE A 58 -4.11 4.17 -2.09
C PHE A 58 -4.89 3.60 -0.90
N GLY A 59 -4.29 3.52 0.28
CA GLY A 59 -4.96 3.09 1.50
C GLY A 59 -6.02 4.06 1.98
N VAL A 60 -5.73 5.36 1.90
CA VAL A 60 -6.70 6.43 2.20
C VAL A 60 -7.80 6.47 1.13
N TYR A 61 -7.44 6.43 -0.15
CA TYR A 61 -8.42 6.38 -1.23
C TYR A 61 -9.39 5.19 -1.07
N SER A 62 -8.85 3.99 -0.83
CA SER A 62 -9.67 2.79 -0.62
C SER A 62 -10.58 2.90 0.59
N LYS A 63 -10.19 3.68 1.62
CA LYS A 63 -11.02 3.94 2.80
C LYS A 63 -12.18 4.88 2.50
N LEU A 64 -11.98 5.85 1.61
CA LEU A 64 -13.02 6.79 1.17
C LEU A 64 -14.11 6.08 0.37
N GLU A 65 -13.77 5.01 -0.37
CA GLU A 65 -14.71 4.27 -1.23
C GLU A 65 -15.47 3.13 -0.50
N SER A 66 -15.03 2.76 0.72
CA SER A 66 -15.45 1.56 1.46
C SER A 66 -16.67 1.70 2.38
#